data_AF-U6DNW7-F1
#
_entry.id   AF-U6DNW7-F1
#
_cell.length_a   1.000
_cell.length_b   1.000
_cell.length_c   1.000
_cell.angle_alpha   90.00
_cell.angle_beta   90.00
_cell.angle_gamma   90.00
#
_symmetry.space_group_name_H-M   'P 1'
#
loop_
_entity.id
_entity.type
_entity.pdbx_description
1 polymer ?
#
loop_
_entity_poly.entity_id
_entity_poly.type
_entity_poly.pdbx_seq_one_letter_code
_entity_poly.pdbx_strand_id
1 'polypeptide(L)'
;MAAANPWDPASAPSAAGLLLGHLVASGVVTQEMLNISKKSDSYFANFSRLQQITEIQAEIYQKNLEIELLRLEKDTADVVHPSFLAQKCHTLQSMNNHLEAVLKEKRSLRQRLLKPTCQENLPIEAVYHSCMVHLL
;
A
#
# COMPACT_ATOMS: atom_id res chain seq x y z
N MET A 1 13.45 42.77 60.50
CA MET A 1 12.68 41.52 60.58
C MET A 1 12.58 40.96 59.17
N ALA A 2 13.17 39.80 58.89
CA ALA A 2 13.05 39.14 57.60
C ALA A 2 11.67 38.48 57.50
N ALA A 3 10.90 38.80 56.47
CA ALA A 3 9.64 38.12 56.20
C ALA A 3 9.92 36.64 55.92
N ALA A 4 9.24 35.74 56.64
CA ALA A 4 9.37 34.30 56.45
C ALA A 4 9.04 33.90 55.00
N ASN A 5 9.85 33.00 54.43
CA ASN A 5 9.69 32.52 53.06
C ASN A 5 8.33 31.81 52.91
N PRO A 6 7.42 32.30 52.05
CA PRO A 6 6.10 31.68 51.83
C PRO A 6 6.15 30.24 51.30
N TRP A 7 7.30 29.82 50.80
CA TRP A 7 7.52 28.52 50.14
C TRP A 7 8.28 27.52 51.02
N ASP A 8 8.55 27.88 52.28
CA ASP A 8 9.14 26.95 53.24
C ASP A 8 8.06 26.01 53.80
N PRO A 9 8.14 24.68 53.58
CA PRO A 9 7.16 23.71 54.07
C PRO A 9 7.08 23.65 55.61
N ALA A 10 8.03 24.25 56.32
CA ALA A 10 8.04 24.37 57.78
C ALA A 10 7.36 25.65 58.32
N SER A 11 6.79 26.51 57.45
CA SER A 11 6.10 27.73 57.91
C SER A 11 4.79 27.44 58.62
N ALA A 12 4.49 28.24 59.65
CA ALA A 12 3.25 28.19 60.44
C ALA A 12 2.01 28.07 59.53
N PRO A 13 0.98 27.31 59.96
CA PRO A 13 -0.18 27.04 59.12
C PRO A 13 -0.80 28.36 58.64
N SER A 14 -0.98 28.48 57.32
CA SER A 14 -1.56 29.69 56.72
C SER A 14 -2.95 29.95 57.31
N ALA A 15 -3.38 31.21 57.33
CA ALA A 15 -4.71 31.56 57.84
C ALA A 15 -5.83 30.75 57.15
N ALA A 16 -5.67 30.46 55.85
CA ALA A 16 -6.56 29.57 55.11
C ALA A 16 -6.51 28.12 55.61
N GLY A 17 -5.30 27.60 55.91
CA GLY A 17 -5.13 26.26 56.49
C GLY A 17 -5.79 26.10 57.86
N LEU A 18 -5.73 27.13 58.71
CA LEU A 18 -6.40 27.15 60.01
C LEU A 18 -7.93 27.18 59.87
N LEU A 19 -8.47 27.99 58.97
CA LEU A 19 -9.91 28.03 58.69
C LEU A 19 -10.42 26.70 58.12
N LEU A 20 -9.69 26.10 57.18
CA LEU A 20 -10.03 24.79 56.64
C LEU A 20 -9.97 23.71 57.73
N GLY A 21 -8.97 23.74 58.61
CA GLY A 21 -8.88 22.84 59.76
C GLY A 21 -10.06 22.98 60.71
N HIS A 22 -10.50 24.21 60.98
CA HIS A 22 -11.69 24.47 61.81
C HIS A 22 -12.97 23.95 61.16
N LEU A 23 -13.14 24.14 59.84
CA LEU A 23 -14.31 23.65 59.10
C LEU A 23 -14.38 22.12 59.03
N VAL A 24 -13.22 21.46 59.01
CA VAL A 24 -13.12 20.00 59.13
C VAL A 24 -13.47 19.55 60.56
N ALA A 25 -12.93 20.23 61.58
CA ALA A 25 -13.22 19.93 62.98
C ALA A 25 -14.70 20.18 63.35
N SER A 26 -15.36 21.17 62.73
CA SER A 26 -16.78 21.46 62.91
C SER A 26 -17.70 20.54 62.09
N GLY A 27 -17.14 19.59 61.32
CA GLY A 27 -17.90 18.64 60.50
C GLY A 27 -18.63 19.26 59.30
N VAL A 28 -18.36 20.53 58.99
CA VAL A 28 -18.99 21.27 57.89
C VAL A 28 -18.41 20.81 56.54
N VAL A 29 -17.14 20.38 56.53
CA VAL A 29 -16.45 19.82 55.36
C VAL A 29 -15.71 18.55 55.77
N THR A 30 -15.76 17.48 54.98
CA THR A 30 -14.98 16.27 55.25
C THR A 30 -13.58 16.35 54.64
N GLN A 31 -12.61 15.65 55.24
CA GLN A 31 -11.25 15.56 54.69
C GLN A 31 -11.25 14.95 53.28
N GLU A 32 -12.19 14.05 52.98
CA GLU A 32 -12.41 13.51 51.63
C GLU A 32 -12.81 14.60 50.64
N MET A 33 -13.72 15.51 51.00
CA MET A 33 -14.11 16.63 50.13
C MET A 33 -12.94 17.56 49.79
N LEU A 34 -12.01 17.79 50.74
CA LEU A 34 -10.79 18.56 50.48
C LEU A 34 -9.80 17.78 49.61
N ASN A 35 -9.71 16.47 49.80
CA ASN A 35 -8.81 15.59 49.05
C ASN A 35 -9.29 15.36 47.60
N ILE A 36 -10.59 15.47 47.29
CA ILE A 36 -11.13 15.38 45.92
C ILE A 36 -10.58 16.48 45.01
N SER A 37 -10.36 17.69 45.54
CA SER A 37 -9.75 18.80 44.79
C SER A 37 -8.27 18.57 44.49
N LYS A 38 -7.63 17.62 45.19
CA LYS A 38 -6.23 17.27 45.01
C LYS A 38 -6.12 16.34 43.79
N LYS A 39 -6.42 16.85 42.59
CA LYS A 39 -6.11 16.16 41.34
C LYS A 39 -4.63 15.75 41.40
N SER A 40 -4.40 14.44 41.49
CA SER A 40 -3.14 13.84 41.92
C SER A 40 -2.05 13.82 40.86
N ASP A 41 -2.39 14.15 39.62
CA ASP A 41 -1.40 14.26 38.56
C ASP A 41 -0.82 15.67 38.59
N SER A 42 0.50 15.78 38.79
CA SER A 42 1.17 17.06 38.67
C SER A 42 0.83 17.66 37.30
N TYR A 43 0.54 18.97 37.23
CA TYR A 43 0.25 19.66 35.97
C TYR A 43 1.29 19.36 34.88
N PHE A 44 2.53 19.09 35.30
CA PHE A 44 3.65 18.71 34.45
C PHE A 44 3.49 17.31 33.81
N ALA A 45 2.94 16.33 34.53
CA ALA A 45 2.67 14.99 33.97
C ALA A 45 1.63 15.04 32.84
N ASN A 46 0.60 15.88 33.00
CA ASN A 46 -0.41 16.09 31.94
C ASN A 46 0.18 16.74 30.70
N PHE A 47 1.08 17.72 30.87
CA PHE A 47 1.77 18.35 29.76
C PHE A 47 2.65 17.36 29.00
N SER A 48 3.45 16.56 29.71
CA SER A 48 4.29 15.51 29.11
C SER A 48 3.46 14.50 28.33
N ARG A 49 2.28 14.12 28.84
CA ARG A 49 1.37 13.21 28.14
C ARG A 49 0.80 13.84 26.87
N LEU A 50 0.40 15.12 26.93
CA LEU A 50 -0.12 15.82 25.75
C LEU A 50 0.95 15.91 24.66
N GLN A 51 2.18 16.24 25.02
CA GLN A 51 3.31 16.27 24.11
C GLN A 51 3.53 14.91 23.43
N GLN A 52 3.55 13.81 24.19
CA GLN A 52 3.67 12.45 23.63
C GLN A 52 2.54 12.11 22.66
N ILE A 53 1.30 12.50 22.98
CA ILE A 53 0.15 12.28 22.08
C ILE A 53 0.36 13.03 20.76
N THR A 54 0.81 14.28 20.81
CA THR A 54 1.08 15.08 19.61
C THR A 54 2.22 14.49 18.78
N GLU A 55 3.30 14.02 19.42
CA GLU A 55 4.41 13.35 18.74
C GLU A 55 3.95 12.08 18.03
N ILE A 56 3.19 11.21 18.72
CA ILE A 56 2.63 9.98 18.13
C ILE A 56 1.66 10.31 16.97
N GLN A 57 0.83 11.35 17.10
CA GLN A 57 -0.06 11.77 16.02
C GLN A 57 0.70 12.23 14.78
N ALA A 58 1.80 12.97 14.97
CA ALA A 58 2.66 13.39 13.88
C ALA A 58 3.31 12.17 13.19
N GLU A 59 3.77 11.18 13.96
CA GLU A 59 4.33 9.95 13.43
C GLU A 59 3.29 9.15 12.62
N ILE A 60 2.06 8.99 13.14
CA ILE A 60 0.96 8.33 12.42
C ILE A 60 0.69 9.04 11.09
N TYR A 61 0.63 10.37 11.10
CA TYR A 61 0.40 11.15 9.88
C TYR A 61 1.51 10.93 8.86
N GLN A 62 2.78 10.98 9.29
CA GLN A 62 3.93 10.71 8.44
C GLN A 62 3.88 9.30 7.84
N LYS A 63 3.55 8.28 8.65
CA LYS A 63 3.45 6.89 8.19
C LYS A 63 2.31 6.69 7.20
N ASN A 64 1.18 7.36 7.40
CA ASN A 64 0.07 7.33 6.44
C ASN A 64 0.48 7.92 5.08
N LEU A 65 1.21 9.03 5.07
CA LEU A 65 1.74 9.61 3.83
C LEU A 65 2.72 8.68 3.12
N GLU A 66 3.62 8.03 3.86
CA GLU A 66 4.55 7.04 3.33
C GLU A 66 3.80 5.87 2.68
N ILE A 67 2.73 5.39 3.31
CA ILE A 67 1.86 4.32 2.77
C ILE A 67 1.15 4.79 1.48
N GLU A 68 0.62 6.01 1.44
CA GLU A 68 -0.03 6.53 0.23
C GLU A 68 0.95 6.65 -0.95
N LEU A 69 2.17 7.11 -0.68
CA LEU A 69 3.22 7.20 -1.69
C LEU A 69 3.55 5.81 -2.26
N LEU A 70 3.78 4.82 -1.40
CA LEU A 70 4.06 3.45 -1.83
C LEU A 70 2.90 2.82 -2.61
N ARG A 71 1.65 3.11 -2.23
CA ARG A 71 0.48 2.67 -2.99
C ARG A 71 0.44 3.29 -4.38
N LEU A 72 0.69 4.59 -4.48
CA LEU A 72 0.72 5.29 -5.75
C LEU A 72 1.84 4.76 -6.66
N GLU A 73 3.03 4.51 -6.12
CA GLU A 73 4.14 3.90 -6.86
C GLU A 73 3.76 2.50 -7.36
N LYS A 74 3.17 1.66 -6.50
CA LYS A 74 2.72 0.31 -6.87
C LYS A 74 1.63 0.35 -7.96
N ASP A 75 0.69 1.27 -7.87
CA ASP A 75 -0.41 1.39 -8.83
C ASP A 75 0.04 1.99 -10.18
N THR A 76 1.16 2.72 -10.20
CA THR A 76 1.79 3.29 -11.41
C THR A 76 3.01 2.50 -11.89
N ALA A 77 3.37 1.41 -11.21
CA ALA A 77 4.56 0.61 -11.44
C ALA A 77 4.69 0.11 -12.88
N ASP A 78 3.57 -0.19 -13.53
CA ASP A 78 3.54 -0.73 -14.89
C ASP A 78 3.84 0.30 -15.99
N VAL A 79 3.76 1.60 -15.65
CA VAL A 79 4.11 2.73 -16.53
C VAL A 79 5.46 3.35 -16.11
N VAL A 80 5.72 3.44 -14.80
CA VAL A 80 6.90 4.14 -14.26
C VAL A 80 8.15 3.28 -14.31
N HIS A 81 8.04 1.96 -14.10
CA HIS A 81 9.21 1.09 -14.08
C HIS A 81 9.47 0.47 -15.47
N PRO A 82 10.65 0.76 -16.08
CA PRO A 82 10.99 0.24 -17.42
C PRO A 82 10.99 -1.28 -17.51
N SER A 83 11.21 -2.00 -16.40
CA SER A 83 11.20 -3.46 -16.34
C SER A 83 9.82 -4.07 -16.64
N PHE A 84 8.75 -3.51 -16.07
CA PHE A 84 7.38 -3.97 -16.33
C PHE A 84 6.98 -3.70 -17.78
N LEU A 85 7.35 -2.54 -18.32
CA LEU A 85 7.12 -2.21 -19.72
C LEU A 85 7.90 -3.15 -20.64
N ALA A 86 9.19 -3.38 -20.35
CA ALA A 86 10.03 -4.29 -21.11
C ALA A 86 9.47 -5.72 -21.12
N GLN A 87 8.95 -6.20 -19.99
CA GLN A 87 8.29 -7.51 -19.90
C GLN A 87 7.03 -7.56 -20.77
N LYS A 88 6.15 -6.55 -20.71
CA LYS A 88 4.95 -6.46 -21.57
C LYS A 88 5.35 -6.44 -23.05
N CYS A 89 6.36 -5.66 -23.43
CA CYS A 89 6.90 -5.60 -24.78
C CYS A 89 7.45 -6.96 -25.23
N HIS A 90 8.19 -7.66 -24.38
CA HIS A 90 8.71 -8.99 -24.69
C HIS A 90 7.60 -10.00 -24.99
N THR A 91 6.55 -10.02 -24.16
CA THR A 91 5.39 -10.90 -24.36
C THR A 91 4.70 -10.61 -25.69
N LEU A 92 4.45 -9.33 -26.00
CA LEU A 92 3.85 -8.93 -27.28
C LEU A 92 4.73 -9.29 -28.47
N GLN A 93 6.04 -9.08 -28.37
CA GLN A 93 6.99 -9.44 -29.40
C GLN A 93 7.00 -10.95 -29.65
N SER A 94 6.96 -11.77 -28.59
CA SER A 94 6.88 -13.22 -28.70
C SER A 94 5.61 -13.67 -29.42
N MET A 95 4.45 -13.09 -29.07
CA MET A 95 3.18 -13.37 -29.77
C MET A 95 3.26 -12.99 -31.25
N ASN A 96 3.78 -11.81 -31.57
CA ASN A 96 3.92 -11.37 -32.96
C ASN A 96 4.82 -12.31 -33.76
N ASN A 97 5.94 -12.75 -33.18
CA ASN A 97 6.84 -13.72 -33.81
C ASN A 97 6.13 -15.05 -34.11
N HIS A 98 5.31 -15.55 -33.17
CA HIS A 98 4.50 -16.75 -33.38
C HIS A 98 3.45 -16.56 -34.48
N LEU A 99 2.74 -15.44 -34.51
CA LEU A 99 1.77 -15.13 -35.57
C LEU A 99 2.45 -15.05 -36.94
N GLU A 100 3.63 -14.43 -37.02
CA GLU A 100 4.40 -14.34 -38.26
C GLU A 100 4.81 -15.74 -38.76
N ALA A 101 5.24 -16.63 -37.85
CA ALA A 101 5.56 -18.02 -38.19
C ALA A 101 4.33 -18.77 -38.74
N VAL A 102 3.17 -18.65 -38.10
CA VAL A 102 1.92 -19.27 -38.57
C VAL A 102 1.53 -18.76 -39.97
N LEU A 103 1.70 -17.46 -40.23
CA LEU A 103 1.41 -16.89 -41.54
C LEU A 103 2.37 -17.38 -42.62
N LYS A 104 3.66 -17.54 -42.29
CA LYS A 104 4.67 -18.13 -43.20
C LYS A 104 4.31 -19.57 -43.54
N GLU A 105 3.97 -20.40 -42.55
CA GLU A 105 3.54 -21.77 -42.76
C GLU A 105 2.25 -21.88 -43.59
N LYS A 106 1.25 -21.03 -43.30
CA LYS A 106 0.02 -20.96 -44.09
C LYS A 106 0.32 -20.64 -45.56
N ARG A 107 1.25 -19.71 -45.84
CA ARG A 107 1.68 -19.38 -47.21
C ARG A 107 2.40 -20.56 -47.86
N SER A 108 3.32 -21.21 -47.15
CA SER A 108 4.05 -22.40 -47.62
C SER A 108 3.08 -23.55 -47.98
N LEU A 109 2.14 -23.85 -47.10
CA LEU A 109 1.12 -24.88 -47.32
C LEU A 109 0.27 -24.57 -48.54
N ARG A 110 -0.19 -23.31 -48.68
CA ARG A 110 -0.95 -22.88 -49.85
C ARG A 110 -0.15 -23.09 -51.13
N GLN A 111 1.13 -22.72 -51.16
CA GLN A 111 1.99 -22.93 -52.34
C GLN A 111 2.15 -24.42 -52.68
N ARG A 112 2.31 -25.28 -51.67
CA ARG A 112 2.38 -26.73 -51.86
C ARG A 112 1.09 -27.31 -52.43
N LEU A 113 -0.06 -26.87 -51.92
CA LEU A 113 -1.37 -27.34 -52.37
C LEU A 113 -1.77 -26.81 -53.75
N LEU A 114 -1.31 -25.61 -54.13
CA LEU A 114 -1.51 -25.05 -55.47
C LEU A 114 -0.61 -25.68 -56.54
N LYS A 115 0.44 -26.40 -56.13
CA LYS A 115 1.31 -27.10 -57.05
C LYS A 115 0.49 -28.24 -57.68
N PRO A 116 0.24 -28.23 -59.01
CA PRO A 116 -0.51 -29.30 -59.65
C PRO A 116 0.24 -30.60 -59.43
N THR A 117 -0.43 -31.63 -58.92
CA THR A 117 0.08 -33.01 -58.84
C THR A 117 0.34 -33.64 -60.23
N CYS A 118 0.06 -32.90 -61.31
CA CYS A 118 0.23 -33.33 -62.69
C CYS A 118 1.68 -33.66 -63.10
N GLN A 119 2.69 -33.40 -62.26
CA GLN A 119 4.07 -33.83 -62.52
C GLN A 119 4.47 -35.13 -61.80
N GLU A 120 3.64 -35.67 -60.91
CA GLU A 120 3.94 -36.95 -60.23
C GLU A 120 3.40 -38.17 -60.98
N ASN A 121 2.52 -37.96 -61.96
CA ASN A 121 2.14 -39.02 -62.88
C ASN A 121 3.20 -39.11 -63.98
N LEU A 122 3.70 -40.33 -64.26
CA LEU A 122 4.53 -40.56 -65.44
C LEU A 122 3.79 -40.03 -66.68
N PRO A 123 4.49 -39.42 -67.64
CA PRO A 123 3.88 -39.07 -68.91
C PRO A 123 3.34 -40.35 -69.55
N ILE A 124 2.01 -40.49 -69.56
CA ILE A 124 1.34 -41.60 -70.21
C ILE A 124 1.41 -41.32 -71.70
N GLU A 125 1.98 -42.26 -72.44
CA GLU A 125 2.06 -42.20 -73.90
C GLU A 125 0.65 -42.13 -74.49
N ALA A 126 0.44 -41.27 -75.50
CA ALA A 126 -0.90 -40.91 -76.00
C ALA A 126 -1.78 -42.11 -76.41
N VAL A 127 -1.14 -43.24 -76.75
CA VAL A 127 -1.80 -44.50 -77.11
C VAL A 127 -2.65 -45.06 -75.96
N TYR A 128 -2.27 -44.79 -74.70
CA TYR A 128 -2.95 -45.32 -73.51
C TYR A 128 -3.97 -44.35 -72.91
N HIS A 129 -4.19 -43.17 -73.49
CA HIS A 129 -5.16 -42.18 -72.97
C HIS A 129 -6.61 -42.66 -73.10
N SER A 130 -6.94 -43.40 -74.16
CA SER A 130 -8.29 -43.95 -74.37
C SER A 130 -8.71 -44.95 -73.28
N CYS A 131 -7.75 -45.67 -72.68
CA CYS A 131 -8.03 -46.59 -71.58
C CYS A 131 -8.35 -45.88 -70.27
N MET A 132 -7.84 -44.66 -70.05
CA MET A 132 -8.14 -43.87 -68.85
C MET A 132 -9.57 -43.32 -68.84
N VAL A 133 -10.14 -43.04 -70.01
CA VAL A 133 -11.51 -42.50 -70.14
C VAL A 133 -12.56 -43.53 -69.71
N HIS A 134 -12.23 -44.82 -69.60
CA HIS A 134 -13.13 -45.87 -69.11
C HIS A 134 -12.98 -46.17 -67.61
N LEU A 135 -12.09 -45.49 -66.91
CA LEU A 135 -11.80 -45.68 -65.48
C LEU A 135 -12.33 -44.55 -64.57
N LEU A 136 -13.01 -43.55 -65.15
CA LEU A 136 -13.75 -42.49 -64.44
C LEU A 136 -15.25 -42.69 -64.65
#